data_AF-A0A9X0QZS6-F1
#
_entry.id   AF-A0A9X0QZS6-F1
#
_cell.length_a   1.000
_cell.length_b   1.000
_cell.length_c   1.000
_cell.angle_alpha   90.00
_cell.angle_beta   90.00
_cell.angle_gamma   90.00
#
_symmetry.space_group_name_H-M   'P 1'
#
loop_
_entity.id
_entity.type
_entity.pdbx_description
1 polymer ?
#
loop_
_entity_poly.entity_id
_entity_poly.type
_entity_poly.pdbx_seq_one_letter_code
_entity_poly.pdbx_strand_id
1 'polypeptide(L)'
;MNAARDTSPAFEVLRSAAGLALWAGHFGVIYAVNAFACERGLAGTRLFGLPWVPAVVGLATLAALLPLGLILWSVMSRLDQPLAEGGEAEPRFTRWFAAATSSYAILAVLFQAAPAVIVPSCGPVH
;
A
#
# COMPACT_ATOMS: atom_id res chain seq x y z
N MET A 1 5.78 -10.23 -35.43
CA MET A 1 4.48 -9.60 -35.13
C MET A 1 4.25 -9.74 -33.64
N ASN A 2 4.52 -8.68 -32.87
CA ASN A 2 4.29 -8.70 -31.42
C ASN A 2 2.82 -8.38 -31.18
N ALA A 3 2.07 -9.36 -30.68
CA ALA A 3 0.70 -9.15 -30.24
C ALA A 3 0.70 -8.08 -29.14
N ALA A 4 0.16 -6.91 -29.45
CA ALA A 4 -0.17 -5.92 -28.44
C ALA A 4 -1.12 -6.60 -27.45
N ARG A 5 -0.70 -6.75 -26.18
CA ARG A 5 -1.64 -7.14 -25.13
C ARG A 5 -2.61 -5.97 -24.98
N ASP A 6 -3.83 -6.16 -25.46
CA ASP A 6 -4.95 -5.29 -25.14
C ASP A 6 -5.15 -5.34 -23.62
N THR A 7 -4.55 -4.38 -22.91
CA THR A 7 -4.87 -4.15 -21.51
C THR A 7 -6.27 -3.58 -21.46
N SER A 8 -7.22 -4.35 -20.90
CA SER A 8 -8.59 -3.90 -20.72
C SER A 8 -8.62 -2.54 -20.01
N PRO A 9 -9.45 -1.58 -20.45
CA PRO A 9 -9.56 -0.26 -19.80
C PRO A 9 -9.86 -0.35 -18.30
N ALA A 10 -10.55 -1.42 -17.87
CA ALA A 10 -10.78 -1.73 -16.46
C ALA A 10 -9.48 -1.91 -15.66
N PHE A 11 -8.43 -2.47 -16.28
CA PHE A 11 -7.13 -2.68 -15.65
C PHE A 11 -6.39 -1.36 -15.39
N GLU A 12 -6.49 -0.39 -16.30
CA GLU A 12 -5.86 0.94 -16.13
C GLU A 12 -6.55 1.77 -15.04
N VAL A 13 -7.89 1.69 -14.97
CA VAL A 13 -8.66 2.28 -13.87
C VAL A 13 -8.28 1.63 -12.53
N LEU A 14 -8.22 0.29 -12.50
CA LEU A 14 -7.86 -0.46 -11.29
C LEU A 14 -6.44 -0.12 -10.83
N ARG A 15 -5.50 0.02 -11.77
CA ARG A 15 -4.12 0.42 -11.50
C ARG A 15 -4.03 1.83 -10.88
N SER A 16 -4.89 2.73 -11.34
CA SER A 16 -4.96 4.11 -10.83
C SER A 16 -5.54 4.18 -9.40
N ALA A 17 -6.42 3.25 -9.05
CA ALA A 17 -6.97 3.10 -7.70
C ALA A 17 -6.12 2.19 -6.80
N ALA A 18 -5.17 1.43 -7.36
CA ALA A 18 -4.41 0.41 -6.63
C ALA A 18 -3.63 0.98 -5.44
N GLY A 19 -3.08 2.20 -5.57
CA GLY A 19 -2.40 2.87 -4.46
C GLY A 19 -3.29 3.03 -3.24
N LEU A 20 -4.51 3.54 -3.43
CA LEU A 20 -5.49 3.73 -2.37
C LEU A 20 -6.00 2.39 -1.82
N ALA A 21 -6.21 1.39 -2.68
CA ALA A 21 -6.64 0.06 -2.25
C ALA A 21 -5.58 -0.65 -1.38
N LEU A 22 -4.30 -0.56 -1.76
CA LEU A 22 -3.19 -1.10 -0.98
C LEU A 22 -3.06 -0.41 0.37
N TRP A 23 -3.19 0.91 0.41
CA TRP A 23 -3.23 1.66 1.66
C TRP A 23 -4.41 1.25 2.55
N ALA A 24 -5.63 1.18 2.00
CA ALA A 24 -6.81 0.80 2.78
C ALA A 24 -6.69 -0.63 3.33
N GLY A 25 -6.16 -1.56 2.54
CA GLY A 25 -5.89 -2.93 2.98
C GLY A 25 -4.85 -2.99 4.10
N HIS A 26 -3.75 -2.25 3.97
CA HIS A 26 -2.72 -2.15 5.00
C HIS A 26 -3.28 -1.56 6.31
N PHE A 27 -4.04 -0.47 6.23
CA PHE A 27 -4.70 0.13 7.38
C PHE A 27 -5.64 -0.86 8.08
N GLY A 28 -6.47 -1.57 7.32
CA GLY A 28 -7.38 -2.59 7.84
C GLY A 28 -6.64 -3.71 8.56
N VAL A 29 -5.51 -4.18 8.01
CA VAL A 29 -4.67 -5.21 8.65
C VAL A 29 -4.08 -4.70 9.97
N ILE A 30 -3.50 -3.50 10.00
CA ILE A 30 -2.95 -2.93 11.24
C ILE A 30 -4.04 -2.80 12.30
N TYR A 31 -5.21 -2.29 11.91
CA TYR A 31 -6.31 -2.10 12.84
C TYR A 31 -6.80 -3.43 13.42
N ALA A 32 -7.01 -4.43 12.56
CA ALA A 32 -7.45 -5.76 12.98
C ALA A 32 -6.43 -6.44 13.92
N VAL A 33 -5.13 -6.33 13.63
CA VAL A 33 -4.07 -6.90 14.47
C VAL A 33 -4.05 -6.25 15.86
N ASN A 34 -4.15 -4.91 15.94
CA ASN A 34 -4.18 -4.22 17.23
C ASN A 34 -5.45 -4.55 18.03
N ALA A 35 -6.62 -4.53 17.38
CA ALA A 35 -7.88 -4.91 18.03
C ALA A 35 -7.82 -6.34 18.58
N PHE A 36 -7.39 -7.30 17.77
CA PHE A 36 -7.23 -8.69 18.17
C PHE A 36 -6.21 -8.86 19.32
N ALA A 37 -5.07 -8.17 19.25
CA ALA A 37 -4.05 -8.22 20.28
C ALA A 37 -4.56 -7.72 21.64
N CYS A 38 -5.35 -6.65 21.64
CA CYS A 38 -5.93 -6.09 22.87
C CYS A 38 -7.06 -6.97 23.40
N GLU A 39 -7.99 -7.43 22.56
CA GLU A 39 -9.11 -8.29 22.98
C GLU A 39 -8.65 -9.63 23.55
N ARG A 40 -7.57 -10.21 23.01
CA ARG A 40 -7.03 -11.50 23.46
C ARG A 40 -6.01 -11.38 24.59
N GLY A 41 -5.68 -10.16 25.04
CA GLY A 41 -4.61 -9.94 26.02
C GLY A 41 -3.22 -10.38 25.51
N LEU A 42 -3.04 -10.44 24.19
CA LEU A 42 -1.81 -10.92 23.56
C LEU A 42 -0.83 -9.77 23.25
N ALA A 43 -1.18 -8.51 23.50
CA ALA A 43 -0.34 -7.37 23.13
C ALA A 43 1.11 -7.44 23.68
N GLY A 44 1.31 -8.06 24.86
CA GLY A 44 2.62 -8.24 25.47
C GLY A 44 3.37 -9.53 25.06
N THR A 45 2.79 -10.41 24.25
CA THR A 45 3.42 -11.69 23.92
C THR A 45 4.56 -11.52 22.92
N ARG A 46 5.41 -12.53 22.81
CA ARG A 46 6.53 -12.55 21.87
C ARG A 46 6.39 -13.69 20.88
N LEU A 47 6.81 -13.46 19.64
CA LEU A 47 6.91 -14.46 18.58
C LEU A 47 8.38 -14.53 18.16
N PHE A 48 9.01 -15.70 18.29
CA PHE A 48 10.46 -15.88 18.06
C PHE A 48 11.36 -14.88 18.84
N GLY A 49 10.93 -14.49 20.05
CA GLY A 49 11.65 -13.52 20.89
C GLY A 49 11.40 -12.04 20.55
N LEU A 50 10.69 -11.74 19.46
CA LEU A 50 10.30 -10.38 19.05
C LEU A 50 8.88 -10.03 19.52
N PRO A 51 8.58 -8.76 19.81
CA PRO A 51 7.21 -8.34 20.07
C PRO A 51 6.38 -8.58 18.80
N TRP A 52 5.37 -9.45 18.91
CA TRP A 52 4.70 -9.98 17.72
C TRP A 52 3.87 -8.93 16.97
N VAL A 53 3.25 -7.98 17.68
CA VAL A 53 2.45 -6.91 17.05
C VAL A 53 3.33 -6.01 16.17
N PRO A 54 4.42 -5.39 16.66
CA PRO A 54 5.36 -4.66 15.80
C PRO A 54 5.94 -5.51 14.67
N ALA A 55 6.21 -6.80 14.90
CA ALA A 55 6.73 -7.69 13.87
C ALA A 55 5.72 -7.89 12.71
N VAL A 56 4.45 -8.16 13.05
CA VAL A 56 3.37 -8.32 12.05
C VAL A 56 3.09 -7.00 11.32
N VAL A 57 3.05 -5.88 12.05
CA VAL A 57 2.90 -4.54 11.44
C VAL A 57 4.05 -4.25 10.49
N GLY A 58 5.29 -4.58 10.87
CA GLY A 58 6.46 -4.43 10.00
C GLY A 58 6.35 -5.26 8.73
N LEU A 59 5.97 -6.53 8.84
CA LEU A 59 5.75 -7.41 7.68
C LEU A 59 4.62 -6.91 6.77
N ALA A 60 3.48 -6.49 7.34
CA ALA A 60 2.37 -5.93 6.58
C ALA A 60 2.78 -4.63 5.86
N THR A 61 3.61 -3.80 6.51
CA THR A 61 4.15 -2.57 5.93
C THR A 61 5.06 -2.86 4.75
N LEU A 62 5.99 -3.81 4.87
CA LEU A 62 6.83 -4.24 3.76
C LEU A 62 6.00 -4.82 2.60
N ALA A 63 4.99 -5.63 2.91
CA ALA A 63 4.08 -6.21 1.94
C ALA A 63 3.23 -5.16 1.20
N ALA A 64 2.95 -4.00 1.82
CA ALA A 64 2.28 -2.88 1.16
C ALA A 64 3.26 -2.00 0.37
N LEU A 65 4.43 -1.69 0.92
CA LEU A 65 5.42 -0.82 0.28
C LEU A 65 6.00 -1.42 -1.00
N LEU A 66 6.22 -2.74 -1.04
CA LEU A 66 6.78 -3.41 -2.20
C LEU A 66 5.94 -3.22 -3.48
N PRO A 67 4.64 -3.59 -3.52
CA PRO A 67 3.81 -3.34 -4.70
C PRO A 67 3.60 -1.84 -4.98
N LEU A 68 3.46 -1.00 -3.95
CA LEU A 68 3.36 0.46 -4.14
C LEU A 68 4.60 1.04 -4.83
N GLY A 69 5.79 0.64 -4.40
CA GLY A 69 7.06 1.03 -4.99
C GLY A 69 7.20 0.54 -6.43
N LEU A 70 6.79 -0.70 -6.72
CA LEU A 70 6.79 -1.25 -8.08
C LEU A 70 5.81 -0.50 -9.00
N ILE A 71 4.62 -0.16 -8.51
CA ILE A 71 3.64 0.63 -9.27
C ILE A 71 4.23 2.01 -9.55
N LEU A 72 4.70 2.72 -8.53
CA LEU A 72 5.28 4.06 -8.67
C LEU A 72 6.46 4.06 -9.66
N TRP A 73 7.41 3.13 -9.50
CA TRP A 73 8.55 2.97 -10.39
C TRP A 73 8.12 2.72 -11.85
N SER A 74 7.18 1.80 -12.06
CA SER A 74 6.71 1.44 -13.39
C SER A 74 5.91 2.55 -14.08
N VAL A 75 5.23 3.41 -13.32
CA VAL A 75 4.55 4.60 -13.85
C VAL A 75 5.55 5.71 -14.16
N MET A 76 6.49 5.98 -13.24
CA MET A 76 7.48 7.04 -13.39
C MET A 76 8.40 6.82 -14.59
N SER A 77 8.85 5.57 -14.80
CA SER A 77 9.67 5.19 -15.96
C SER A 77 8.96 5.34 -17.32
N ARG A 78 7.66 5.61 -17.34
CA ARG A 78 6.85 5.77 -18.56
C ARG A 78 6.27 7.18 -18.72
N LEU A 79 6.66 8.13 -17.87
CA LEU A 79 6.18 9.52 -17.96
C LEU A 79 6.65 10.22 -19.24
N ASP A 80 7.86 9.94 -19.70
CA ASP A 80 8.50 10.61 -20.85
C ASP A 80 8.22 9.94 -22.20
N GLN A 81 7.46 8.84 -22.23
CA GLN A 81 7.17 8.16 -23.50
C GLN A 81 6.13 8.92 -24.32
N PRO A 82 6.37 9.10 -25.64
CA PRO A 82 5.43 9.76 -26.53
C PRO A 82 4.08 9.03 -26.51
N LEU A 83 3.00 9.81 -26.42
CA LEU A 83 1.64 9.30 -26.37
C LEU A 83 1.29 8.75 -27.76
N ALA A 84 0.79 7.52 -27.84
CA ALA A 84 0.16 7.04 -29.05
C ALA A 84 -1.15 7.80 -29.24
N GLU A 85 -1.28 8.56 -30.33
CA GLU A 85 -2.51 9.25 -30.73
C GLU A 85 -3.56 8.19 -31.13
N GLY A 86 -4.47 7.90 -30.21
CA GLY A 86 -5.54 6.93 -30.40
C GLY A 86 -6.43 6.93 -29.17
N GLY A 87 -7.50 7.72 -29.25
CA GLY A 87 -8.27 8.22 -28.11
C GLY A 87 -8.81 7.17 -27.16
N GLU A 88 -8.57 7.42 -25.88
CA GLU A 88 -9.38 7.22 -24.67
C GLU A 88 -8.62 8.02 -23.57
N ALA A 89 -9.31 8.56 -22.55
CA ALA A 89 -8.83 9.52 -21.54
C ALA A 89 -7.31 9.77 -21.46
N GLU A 90 -6.88 11.02 -21.67
CA GLU A 90 -5.48 11.50 -21.70
C GLU A 90 -4.52 10.57 -20.90
N PRO A 91 -3.76 9.67 -21.54
CA PRO A 91 -2.98 8.64 -20.85
C PRO A 91 -1.96 9.22 -19.86
N ARG A 92 -1.62 10.49 -20.05
CA ARG A 92 -0.79 11.29 -19.16
C ARG A 92 -1.46 11.56 -17.81
N PHE A 93 -2.76 11.87 -17.79
CA PHE A 93 -3.50 12.11 -16.54
C PHE A 93 -3.55 10.84 -15.68
N THR A 94 -3.93 9.71 -16.28
CA THR A 94 -4.01 8.41 -15.59
C THR A 94 -2.66 8.02 -14.98
N ARG A 95 -1.55 8.22 -15.70
CA ARG A 95 -0.20 7.99 -15.18
C ARG A 95 0.13 8.93 -14.02
N TRP A 96 -0.10 10.24 -14.16
CA TRP A 96 0.15 11.19 -13.07
C TRP A 96 -0.70 10.90 -11.83
N PHE A 97 -1.97 10.54 -12.02
CA PHE A 97 -2.86 10.20 -10.93
C PHE A 97 -2.43 8.91 -10.22
N ALA A 98 -2.02 7.87 -10.97
CA ALA A 98 -1.46 6.65 -10.40
C ALA A 98 -0.16 6.91 -9.61
N ALA A 99 0.71 7.80 -10.11
CA ALA A 99 1.93 8.19 -9.40
C ALA A 99 1.60 8.96 -8.11
N ALA A 100 0.67 9.93 -8.18
CA ALA A 100 0.25 10.73 -7.03
C ALA A 100 -0.39 9.86 -5.93
N THR A 101 -1.34 8.99 -6.30
CA THR A 101 -2.01 8.09 -5.35
C THR A 101 -1.05 7.07 -4.75
N SER A 102 -0.11 6.53 -5.52
CA SER A 102 0.92 5.61 -4.99
C SER A 102 1.87 6.32 -4.04
N SER A 103 2.30 7.54 -4.37
CA SER A 103 3.18 8.35 -3.51
C SER A 103 2.49 8.71 -2.20
N TYR A 104 1.22 9.14 -2.28
CA TYR A 104 0.40 9.40 -1.11
C TYR A 104 0.22 8.14 -0.24
N ALA A 105 -0.10 7.00 -0.86
CA ALA A 105 -0.26 5.74 -0.15
C ALA A 105 1.03 5.31 0.57
N ILE A 106 2.20 5.46 -0.05
CA ILE A 106 3.49 5.18 0.60
C ILE A 106 3.65 6.04 1.86
N LEU A 107 3.42 7.35 1.75
CA LEU A 107 3.52 8.26 2.90
C LEU A 107 2.52 7.88 4.00
N ALA A 108 1.28 7.58 3.62
CA ALA A 108 0.23 7.20 4.56
C ALA A 108 0.55 5.88 5.29
N VAL A 109 1.06 4.87 4.56
CA VAL A 109 1.51 3.58 5.11
C VAL A 109 2.65 3.78 6.12
N LEU A 110 3.66 4.58 5.78
CA LEU A 110 4.78 4.89 6.68
C LEU A 110 4.30 5.63 7.93
N PHE A 111 3.42 6.63 7.75
CA PHE A 111 2.90 7.42 8.85
C PHE A 111 1.98 6.62 9.79
N GLN A 112 1.24 5.63 9.28
CA GLN A 112 0.46 4.69 10.09
C GLN A 112 1.32 3.64 10.80
N ALA A 113 2.37 3.14 10.15
CA ALA A 113 3.25 2.16 10.74
C ALA A 113 4.08 2.75 11.89
N ALA A 114 4.47 4.03 11.81
CA ALA A 114 5.28 4.71 12.82
C ALA A 114 4.71 4.62 14.26
N PRO A 115 3.47 5.05 14.56
CA PRO A 115 2.93 4.94 15.90
C PRO A 115 2.76 3.48 16.33
N ALA A 116 2.43 2.57 15.41
CA ALA A 116 2.25 1.16 15.72
C ALA A 116 3.55 0.43 16.15
N VAL A 117 4.73 1.02 15.87
CA VAL A 117 6.02 0.49 16.33
C VAL A 117 6.61 1.27 17.50
N ILE A 118 6.20 2.54 17.72
CA ILE A 118 6.73 3.41 18.78
C ILE A 118 5.88 3.34 20.05
N VAL A 119 4.55 3.27 19.91
CA VAL A 119 3.59 3.40 20.99
C VAL A 119 3.04 2.02 21.36
N PRO A 120 2.81 1.71 22.66
CA PRO A 120 2.12 0.50 23.05
C PRO A 120 0.76 0.36 22.38
N SER A 121 0.45 -0.84 21.88
CA SER A 121 -0.78 -1.14 21.13
C SER A 121 -2.06 -1.00 21.96
N CYS A 122 -1.97 -1.20 23.26
CA CYS A 122 -3.11 -1.17 24.18
C CYS A 122 -2.84 -0.21 25.34
N GLY A 123 -3.90 0.41 25.86
CA GLY A 123 -3.82 1.23 27.06
C GLY A 123 -3.46 0.41 28.32
N PRO A 124 -3.13 1.08 29.44
CA PRO A 124 -2.91 0.41 30.71
C PRO A 124 -4.16 -0.40 31.09
N VAL A 125 -3.95 -1.69 31.31
CA VAL A 125 -4.97 -2.60 31.81
C VAL A 125 -5.12 -2.30 33.31
N HIS A 126 -6.24 -1.74 33.72
CA HIS A 126 -6.63 -1.64 35.13
C HIS A 126 -7.47 -2.85 35.51
#